data_AF-A0A2V9KK29-F1
#
_entry.id   AF-A0A2V9KK29-F1
#
_cell.length_a   1.000
_cell.length_b   1.000
_cell.length_c   1.000
_cell.angle_alpha   90.00
_cell.angle_beta   90.00
_cell.angle_gamma   90.00
#
_symmetry.space_group_name_H-M   'P 1'
#
loop_
_entity.id
_entity.type
_entity.pdbx_description
1 polymer ?
#
loop_
_entity_poly.entity_id
_entity_poly.type
_entity_poly.pdbx_seq_one_letter_code
_entity_poly.pdbx_strand_id
1 'polypeptide(L)'
;MTLFDAGLLVFPMTMTLKEKKPGQRACDVKSEKGELCCGHLKRWYTADEETLKQVGKDVELYRCERCHALYRPVPEDHSSAGLNYEVRLVNMFGAFVRKVRGK
;
A
#
# COMPACT_ATOMS: atom_id res chain seq x y z
N MET A 1 25.11 5.47 -19.21
CA MET A 1 23.71 5.25 -19.63
C MET A 1 23.35 3.82 -19.26
N THR A 2 22.93 3.58 -18.02
CA THR A 2 22.38 2.27 -17.60
C THR A 2 20.88 2.44 -17.42
N LEU A 3 20.18 1.54 -18.09
CA LEU A 3 18.76 1.55 -18.34
C LEU A 3 17.95 1.48 -17.04
N PHE A 4 16.80 2.17 -17.09
CA PHE A 4 15.69 2.04 -16.16
C PHE A 4 15.19 0.59 -16.16
N ASP A 5 15.70 -0.25 -15.26
CA ASP A 5 15.05 -1.49 -14.87
C ASP A 5 14.16 -1.22 -13.65
N ALA A 6 12.87 -1.44 -13.86
CA ALA A 6 11.75 -1.24 -12.96
C ALA A 6 12.07 -1.34 -11.45
N GLY A 7 12.05 -0.18 -10.77
CA GLY A 7 11.30 0.01 -9.52
C GLY A 7 11.57 -0.92 -8.31
N LEU A 8 12.72 -1.57 -8.19
CA LEU A 8 13.11 -2.28 -6.97
C LEU A 8 14.47 -1.78 -6.49
N LEU A 9 14.46 -0.93 -5.46
CA LEU A 9 15.66 -0.64 -4.67
C LEU A 9 15.86 -1.80 -3.68
N VAL A 10 16.86 -2.65 -3.93
CA VAL A 10 17.27 -3.74 -3.03
C VAL A 10 18.52 -3.30 -2.27
N PHE A 11 18.42 -3.09 -0.95
CA PHE A 11 19.53 -2.69 -0.08
C PHE A 11 19.79 -3.74 1.02
N PRO A 12 21.02 -3.85 1.54
CA PRO A 12 21.50 -4.96 2.36
C PRO A 12 21.06 -4.85 3.83
N MET A 13 19.77 -5.08 4.05
CA MET A 13 19.07 -5.59 5.25
C MET A 13 17.61 -5.50 4.83
N THR A 14 17.04 -6.64 4.43
CA THR A 14 16.10 -6.84 3.31
C THR A 14 14.72 -6.13 3.39
N MET A 15 14.68 -4.81 3.52
CA MET A 15 13.46 -4.01 3.39
C MET A 15 13.15 -3.83 1.90
N THR A 16 12.33 -4.73 1.35
CA THR A 16 11.81 -4.58 -0.03
C THR A 16 10.70 -3.54 -0.02
N LEU A 17 10.90 -2.45 -0.76
CA LEU A 17 9.91 -1.38 -0.92
C LEU A 17 9.23 -1.53 -2.27
N LYS A 18 7.90 -1.65 -2.26
CA LYS A 18 7.06 -1.80 -3.45
C LYS A 18 5.94 -0.78 -3.47
N GLU A 19 5.27 -0.65 -4.61
CA GLU A 19 4.02 0.09 -4.73
C GLU A 19 2.83 -0.88 -4.59
N LYS A 20 1.82 -0.48 -3.84
CA LYS A 20 0.62 -1.27 -3.61
C LYS A 20 -0.32 -1.15 -4.81
N LYS A 21 -0.92 -2.24 -5.27
CA LYS A 21 -2.02 -2.15 -6.25
C LYS A 21 -3.28 -1.56 -5.61
N PRO A 22 -4.14 -0.85 -6.37
CA PRO A 22 -5.40 -0.34 -5.85
C PRO A 22 -6.24 -1.45 -5.19
N GLY A 23 -6.69 -1.21 -3.95
CA GLY A 23 -7.47 -2.19 -3.18
C GLY A 23 -6.70 -3.41 -2.64
N GLN A 24 -5.39 -3.54 -2.87
CA GLN A 24 -4.61 -4.68 -2.38
C GLN A 24 -4.53 -4.67 -0.84
N ARG A 25 -4.85 -5.82 -0.24
CA ARG A 25 -4.81 -6.05 1.21
C ARG A 25 -3.87 -7.17 1.63
N ALA A 26 -3.41 -7.98 0.67
CA ALA A 26 -2.50 -9.09 0.89
C ALA A 26 -1.16 -8.85 0.17
N CYS A 27 -0.09 -9.37 0.74
CA CYS A 27 1.25 -9.27 0.19
C CYS A 27 1.43 -10.19 -1.04
N ASP A 28 1.97 -9.64 -2.13
CA ASP A 28 2.26 -10.36 -3.38
C ASP A 28 3.75 -10.73 -3.54
N VAL A 29 4.57 -10.51 -2.51
CA VAL A 29 5.99 -10.94 -2.54
C VAL A 29 6.05 -12.46 -2.69
N LYS A 30 6.83 -12.91 -3.69
CA LYS A 30 7.15 -14.31 -3.92
C LYS A 30 8.35 -14.71 -3.06
N SER A 31 8.29 -15.89 -2.48
CA SER A 31 9.43 -16.52 -1.80
C SER A 31 10.45 -17.03 -2.83
N GLU A 32 11.63 -17.45 -2.36
CA GLU A 32 12.65 -18.12 -3.19
C GLU A 32 12.12 -19.39 -3.86
N LYS A 33 11.10 -20.00 -3.28
CA LYS A 33 10.40 -21.18 -3.81
C LYS A 33 9.28 -20.82 -4.80
N GLY A 34 9.08 -19.52 -5.08
CA GLY A 34 8.06 -19.02 -6.01
C GLY A 34 6.65 -18.89 -5.41
N GLU A 35 6.46 -19.21 -4.14
CA GLU A 35 5.15 -19.14 -3.46
C GLU A 35 4.81 -17.71 -3.03
N LEU A 36 3.54 -17.31 -3.14
CA LEU A 36 3.07 -15.99 -2.69
C LEU A 36 2.98 -15.94 -1.15
N CYS A 37 3.44 -14.83 -0.57
CA CYS A 37 3.43 -14.62 0.87
C CYS A 37 2.00 -14.60 1.46
N CYS A 38 1.08 -13.89 0.80
CA CYS A 38 -0.34 -13.74 1.17
C CYS A 38 -0.59 -13.19 2.60
N GLY A 39 0.42 -12.63 3.26
CA GLY A 39 0.26 -11.99 4.57
C GLY A 39 -0.51 -10.67 4.48
N HIS A 40 -1.22 -10.29 5.55
CA HIS A 40 -1.97 -9.04 5.58
C HIS A 40 -1.05 -7.82 5.55
N LEU A 41 -1.41 -6.84 4.73
CA LEU A 41 -0.76 -5.53 4.69
C LEU A 41 -1.41 -4.63 5.74
N LYS A 42 -0.66 -4.26 6.78
CA LYS A 42 -1.10 -3.36 7.84
C LYS A 42 -0.43 -2.01 7.66
N ARG A 43 -1.17 -0.92 7.90
CA ARG A 43 -0.58 0.41 7.92
C ARG A 43 0.43 0.52 9.05
N TRP A 44 1.59 1.09 8.75
CA TRP A 44 2.70 1.20 9.68
C TRP A 44 2.90 2.67 10.07
N TYR A 45 2.66 2.98 11.34
CA TYR A 45 2.71 4.34 11.89
C TYR A 45 4.05 4.67 12.57
N THR A 46 4.79 3.65 12.97
CA THR A 46 5.99 3.77 13.82
C THR A 46 7.21 3.27 13.04
N ALA A 47 7.43 3.84 11.86
CA ALA A 47 8.67 3.59 11.13
C ALA A 47 9.84 4.27 11.86
N ASP A 48 10.96 3.57 11.95
CA ASP A 48 12.21 4.11 12.48
C ASP A 48 12.73 5.28 11.62
N GLU A 49 13.56 6.15 12.23
CA GLU A 49 14.07 7.34 11.55
C GLU A 49 14.91 7.01 10.30
N GLU A 50 15.58 5.85 10.28
CA GLU A 50 16.37 5.40 9.14
C GLU A 50 15.46 5.06 7.94
N THR A 51 14.39 4.31 8.19
CA THR A 51 13.36 4.02 7.20
C THR A 51 12.66 5.29 6.73
N LEU A 52 12.34 6.22 7.63
CA LEU A 52 11.72 7.51 7.26
C LEU A 52 12.64 8.39 6.41
N LYS A 53 13.96 8.37 6.64
CA LYS A 53 14.94 9.07 5.79
C LYS A 53 14.95 8.52 4.36
N GLN A 54 14.74 7.23 4.18
CA GLN A 54 14.75 6.57 2.87
C GLN A 54 13.41 6.68 2.14
N VAL A 55 12.30 6.57 2.87
CA VAL A 55 10.96 6.57 2.26
C VAL A 55 10.41 7.98 2.09
N GLY A 56 10.72 8.89 3.02
CA GLY A 56 10.11 10.20 3.17
C GLY A 56 9.38 10.30 4.50
N LYS A 57 9.52 11.45 5.19
CA LYS A 57 9.11 11.65 6.58
C LYS A 57 7.58 11.63 6.82
N ASP A 58 6.79 11.86 5.77
CA ASP A 58 5.32 11.96 5.85
C ASP A 58 4.60 11.01 4.86
N VAL A 59 5.25 9.91 4.48
CA VAL A 59 4.68 8.96 3.53
C VAL A 59 3.91 7.88 4.29
N GLU A 60 2.65 7.66 3.90
CA GLU A 60 1.89 6.50 4.37
C GLU A 60 2.58 5.21 3.91
N LEU A 61 2.82 4.30 4.85
CA LEU A 61 3.47 3.03 4.61
C LEU A 61 2.61 1.87 5.07
N TYR A 62 2.72 0.76 4.36
CA TYR A 62 2.16 -0.52 4.76
C TYR A 62 3.26 -1.54 4.92
N ARG A 63 3.13 -2.40 5.92
CA ARG A 63 4.06 -3.48 6.20
C ARG A 63 3.32 -4.81 6.21
N CYS A 64 3.88 -5.80 5.51
CA CYS A 64 3.38 -7.16 5.58
C CYS A 64 3.67 -7.76 6.97
N GLU A 65 2.70 -8.44 7.56
CA GLU A 65 2.88 -9.09 8.87
C GLU A 65 3.82 -10.30 8.87
N ARG A 66 4.09 -10.91 7.70
CA ARG A 66 4.83 -12.16 7.59
C ARG A 66 6.25 -11.97 7.05
N CYS A 67 6.39 -11.34 5.89
CA CYS A 67 7.69 -11.10 5.25
C CYS A 67 8.24 -9.69 5.53
N HIS A 68 7.48 -8.84 6.22
CA HIS A 68 7.89 -7.49 6.59
C HIS A 68 8.23 -6.55 5.42
N ALA A 69 7.90 -6.95 4.17
CA ALA A 69 8.01 -6.09 3.01
C ALA A 69 7.16 -4.82 3.18
N LEU A 70 7.66 -3.72 2.66
CA LEU A 70 7.06 -2.40 2.74
C LEU A 70 6.37 -2.03 1.43
N TYR A 71 5.22 -1.36 1.55
CA TYR A 71 4.45 -0.88 0.42
C TYR A 71 4.09 0.59 0.60
N ARG A 72 4.25 1.36 -0.48
CA ARG A 72 3.68 2.70 -0.61
C ARG A 72 2.29 2.62 -1.22
N PRO A 73 1.34 3.47 -0.80
CA PRO A 73 0.08 3.62 -1.50
C PRO A 73 0.31 4.21 -2.89
N VAL A 74 -0.47 3.71 -3.84
CA VAL A 74 -0.59 4.29 -5.17
C VAL A 74 -1.67 5.38 -5.11
N PRO A 75 -1.49 6.53 -5.79
CA PRO A 75 -2.42 7.66 -5.67
C PRO A 75 -3.85 7.33 -6.12
N GLU A 76 -4.01 6.36 -7.03
CA GLU A 76 -5.30 5.85 -7.50
C GLU A 76 -6.01 4.94 -6.47
N ASP A 77 -5.34 4.56 -5.36
CA ASP A 77 -5.96 3.73 -4.33
C ASP A 77 -6.87 4.56 -3.42
N HIS A 78 -8.13 4.71 -3.83
CA HIS A 78 -9.16 5.38 -3.06
C HIS A 78 -9.83 4.51 -1.97
N SER A 79 -9.16 3.44 -1.56
CA SER A 79 -9.72 2.50 -0.58
C SER A 79 -9.70 3.06 0.85
N SER A 80 -10.64 2.60 1.67
CA SER A 80 -10.71 2.92 3.11
C SER A 80 -9.56 2.37 3.95
N ALA A 81 -8.63 1.63 3.34
CA ALA A 81 -7.46 1.09 4.02
C ALA A 81 -6.37 2.15 4.26
N GLY A 82 -6.44 3.29 3.56
CA GLY A 82 -5.42 4.34 3.59
C GLY A 82 -5.95 5.75 3.80
N LEU A 83 -5.03 6.71 3.65
CA LEU A 83 -5.35 8.14 3.78
C LEU A 83 -6.09 8.70 2.56
N ASN A 84 -5.94 8.09 1.39
CA ASN A 84 -6.52 8.56 0.12
C ASN A 84 -7.97 8.12 -0.09
N TYR A 85 -8.76 7.87 0.96
CA TYR A 85 -10.11 7.35 0.85
C TYR A 85 -11.09 8.35 0.22
N GLU A 86 -12.02 7.85 -0.60
CA GLU A 86 -13.11 8.68 -1.13
C GLU A 86 -14.29 8.71 -0.16
N VAL A 87 -14.68 9.91 0.28
CA VAL A 87 -15.88 10.09 1.10
C VAL A 87 -17.11 9.81 0.26
N ARG A 88 -17.89 8.80 0.64
CA ARG A 88 -19.17 8.48 0.00
C ARG A 88 -20.33 8.67 0.96
N LEU A 89 -21.35 9.36 0.50
CA LEU A 89 -22.60 9.53 1.23
C LEU A 89 -23.31 8.17 1.31
N VAL A 90 -23.62 7.78 2.54
CA VAL A 90 -24.42 6.60 2.84
C VAL A 90 -25.70 7.04 3.55
N ASN A 91 -26.80 6.32 3.30
CA ASN A 91 -28.00 6.49 4.11
C ASN A 91 -27.84 5.79 5.47
N MET A 92 -28.84 5.92 6.34
CA MET A 92 -28.83 5.29 7.67
C MET A 92 -28.66 3.75 7.65
N PHE A 93 -28.97 3.11 6.52
CA PHE A 93 -28.81 1.66 6.34
C PHE A 93 -27.45 1.27 5.73
N GLY A 94 -26.53 2.22 5.55
CA GLY A 94 -25.21 1.99 4.96
C GLY A 94 -25.22 1.82 3.45
N ALA A 95 -26.35 2.04 2.77
CA ALA A 95 -26.42 1.99 1.31
C ALA A 95 -25.89 3.30 0.70
N PHE A 96 -25.06 3.18 -0.33
CA PHE A 96 -24.54 4.35 -1.05
C PHE A 96 -25.68 5.16 -1.68
N VAL A 97 -25.72 6.45 -1.39
CA VAL A 97 -26.70 7.37 -1.98
C VAL A 97 -26.27 7.67 -3.42
N ARG A 98 -27.00 7.14 -4.40
CA ARG A 98 -26.79 7.52 -5.80
C ARG A 98 -27.33 8.94 -6.01
N LYS A 99 -26.55 9.82 -6.63
CA LYS A 99 -27.02 11.13 -7.06
C LYS A 99 -28.14 10.89 -8.08
N VAL A 100 -29.38 11.14 -7.70
CA VAL A 100 -30.51 11.09 -8.64
C VAL A 100 -30.24 12.19 -9.67
N ARG A 101 -29.91 11.81 -10.91
CA ARG A 101 -29.88 12.76 -12.02
C ARG A 101 -31.33 13.17 -12.25
N GLY A 102 -31.70 14.34 -11.72
CA GLY A 102 -33.00 14.95 -11.98
C GLY A 102 -33.20 15.10 -13.48
N LYS A 103 -34.41 14.77 -13.94
CA LYS A 103 -34.86 14.99 -15.30
C LYS A 103 -35.49 16.37 -15.41
#